data_AF-A0A7S0ITD0-F1
#
_entry.id   AF-A0A7S0ITD0-F1
#
_cell.length_a   1.000
_cell.length_b   1.000
_cell.length_c   1.000
_cell.angle_alpha   90.00
_cell.angle_beta   90.00
_cell.angle_gamma   90.00
#
_symmetry.space_group_name_H-M   'P 1'
#
loop_
_entity.id
_entity.type
_entity.pdbx_description
1 polymer ?
#
loop_
_entity_poly.entity_id
_entity_poly.type
_entity_poly.pdbx_seq_one_letter_code
_entity_poly.pdbx_strand_id
1 'polypeptide(L)'
;TLAPPSAKDAVARAFNNEGLAPRLAAYRIELSHLRMGGQLGSGNFGTVYLAYWSQETAGDEVSVAVKTLHRHHLAETTIEHFKRSMLTELSLQPHQNIVRALGWAADLAVGSLMVVMERCAGGTLEAALEDGLPVQWPLSWKL
;
A
#
# COMPACT_ATOMS: atom_id res chain seq x y z
N THR A 1 26.33 -16.17 18.63
CA THR A 1 24.90 -16.07 18.27
C THR A 1 24.69 -14.71 17.66
N LEU A 2 24.43 -14.61 16.35
CA LEU A 2 24.19 -13.32 15.67
C LEU A 2 22.78 -12.85 16.02
N ALA A 3 22.65 -11.59 16.47
CA ALA A 3 21.34 -10.97 16.67
C ALA A 3 20.57 -10.93 15.34
N PRO A 4 19.23 -11.11 15.34
CA PRO A 4 18.46 -10.97 14.12
C PRO A 4 18.69 -9.56 13.51
N PRO A 5 18.79 -9.45 12.17
CA PRO A 5 19.00 -8.16 11.53
C PRO A 5 17.90 -7.19 11.92
N SER A 6 18.24 -5.91 12.09
CA SER A 6 17.23 -4.89 12.36
C SER A 6 16.28 -4.80 11.16
N ALA A 7 15.02 -4.38 11.37
CA ALA A 7 14.06 -4.20 10.28
C ALA A 7 14.61 -3.29 9.17
N LYS A 8 15.44 -2.32 9.54
CA LYS A 8 16.18 -1.45 8.63
C LYS A 8 17.09 -2.25 7.68
N ASP A 9 17.90 -3.14 8.22
CA ASP A 9 18.86 -3.95 7.44
C ASP A 9 18.13 -4.93 6.51
N ALA A 10 17.04 -5.53 7.02
CA ALA A 10 16.22 -6.46 6.23
C ALA A 10 15.58 -5.76 5.02
N VAL A 11 14.97 -4.59 5.22
CA VAL A 11 14.36 -3.79 4.15
C VAL A 11 15.42 -3.28 3.17
N ALA A 12 16.54 -2.73 3.66
CA ALA A 12 17.63 -2.25 2.80
C ALA A 12 18.18 -3.37 1.90
N ARG A 13 18.46 -4.55 2.48
CA ARG A 13 18.95 -5.70 1.70
C ARG A 13 17.94 -6.17 0.66
N ALA A 14 16.66 -6.23 1.03
CA ALA A 14 15.63 -6.80 0.17
C ALA A 14 15.19 -5.90 -0.99
N PHE A 15 15.38 -4.58 -0.87
CA PHE A 15 14.94 -3.58 -1.85
C PHE A 15 16.07 -2.74 -2.43
N ASN A 16 17.33 -3.16 -2.25
CA ASN A 16 18.42 -2.70 -3.10
C ASN A 16 18.16 -3.16 -4.55
N ASN A 17 18.42 -2.28 -5.52
CA ASN A 17 17.99 -2.46 -6.91
C ASN A 17 18.54 -3.73 -7.58
N GLU A 18 19.64 -4.32 -7.08
CA GLU A 18 20.32 -5.47 -7.69
C GLU A 18 19.53 -6.80 -7.60
N GLY A 19 18.40 -6.86 -6.88
CA GLY A 19 17.61 -8.09 -6.70
C GLY A 19 16.10 -7.95 -6.89
N LEU A 20 15.61 -6.79 -7.35
CA LEU A 20 14.18 -6.57 -7.54
C LEU A 20 13.72 -7.09 -8.90
N ALA A 21 12.60 -7.82 -8.91
CA ALA A 21 11.94 -8.18 -10.16
C ALA A 21 11.66 -6.90 -10.98
N PRO A 22 11.96 -6.87 -12.30
CA PRO A 22 11.87 -5.64 -13.10
C PRO A 22 10.52 -4.93 -13.00
N ARG A 23 9.44 -5.73 -12.97
CA ARG A 23 8.08 -5.20 -12.80
C ARG A 23 7.92 -4.52 -11.45
N LEU A 24 8.42 -5.12 -10.36
CA LEU A 24 8.33 -4.52 -9.04
C LEU A 24 9.15 -3.21 -9.01
N ALA A 25 10.36 -3.19 -9.59
CA ALA A 25 11.16 -1.97 -9.68
C ALA A 25 10.45 -0.83 -10.45
N ALA A 26 9.74 -1.15 -11.54
CA ALA A 26 9.01 -0.16 -12.35
C ALA A 26 7.84 0.53 -11.62
N TYR A 27 7.32 -0.06 -10.54
CA TYR A 27 6.25 0.51 -9.73
C TYR A 27 6.74 1.05 -8.37
N ARG A 28 8.07 1.21 -8.21
CA ARG A 28 8.64 1.89 -7.05
C ARG A 28 8.37 3.39 -7.15
N ILE A 29 7.82 3.96 -6.08
CA ILE A 29 7.57 5.39 -5.94
C ILE A 29 8.61 5.95 -4.98
N GLU A 30 9.33 6.97 -5.42
CA GLU A 30 10.27 7.69 -4.57
C GLU A 30 9.53 8.47 -3.49
N LEU A 31 10.04 8.41 -2.26
CA LEU A 31 9.39 9.06 -1.12
C LEU A 31 9.28 10.58 -1.27
N SER A 32 10.20 11.20 -1.99
CA SER A 32 10.14 12.63 -2.32
C SER A 32 8.89 13.01 -3.12
N HIS A 33 8.27 12.06 -3.81
CA HIS A 33 7.03 12.29 -4.56
C HIS A 33 5.77 12.12 -3.69
N LEU A 34 5.91 11.65 -2.44
CA LEU A 34 4.79 11.42 -1.53
C LEU A 34 4.81 12.43 -0.38
N ARG A 35 3.80 13.31 -0.36
CA ARG A 35 3.53 14.19 0.77
C ARG A 35 2.48 13.56 1.68
N MET A 36 2.93 13.03 2.82
CA MET A 36 2.07 12.36 3.79
C MET A 36 1.08 13.33 4.46
N GLY A 37 -0.14 12.86 4.68
CA GLY A 37 -1.22 13.57 5.36
C GLY A 37 -1.71 12.82 6.61
N GLY A 38 -2.96 13.06 6.99
CA GLY A 38 -3.57 12.46 8.19
C GLY A 38 -3.79 10.95 8.11
N GLN A 39 -3.81 10.30 9.26
CA GLN A 39 -4.18 8.89 9.38
C GLN A 39 -5.64 8.68 8.97
N LEU A 40 -5.90 7.68 8.14
CA LEU A 40 -7.24 7.25 7.72
C LEU A 40 -7.74 6.05 8.53
N GLY A 41 -6.82 5.18 8.96
CA GLY A 41 -7.16 4.02 9.76
C GLY A 41 -5.92 3.24 10.19
N SER A 42 -6.05 2.42 11.22
CA SER A 42 -4.98 1.54 11.68
C SER A 42 -5.54 0.18 12.03
N GLY A 43 -4.79 -0.87 11.73
CA GLY A 43 -5.12 -2.23 12.09
C GLY A 43 -3.86 -3.01 12.48
N ASN A 44 -4.00 -4.32 12.60
CA ASN A 44 -2.92 -5.19 13.06
C ASN A 44 -1.67 -5.17 12.15
N PHE A 45 -1.86 -5.07 10.83
CA PHE A 45 -0.75 -5.20 9.87
C PHE A 45 -0.10 -3.88 9.48
N GLY A 46 -0.67 -2.75 9.88
CA GLY A 46 -0.24 -1.46 9.38
C GLY A 46 -1.24 -0.35 9.62
N THR A 47 -0.81 0.84 9.22
CA THR A 47 -1.58 2.08 9.33
C THR A 47 -1.71 2.71 7.95
N VAL A 48 -2.92 3.12 7.60
CA VAL A 48 -3.25 3.76 6.32
C VAL A 48 -3.32 5.26 6.55
N TYR A 49 -2.63 6.01 5.70
CA TYR A 49 -2.59 7.47 5.71
C TYR A 49 -3.13 8.02 4.40
N LEU A 50 -3.72 9.20 4.45
CA LEU A 50 -3.86 10.05 3.27
C LEU A 50 -2.46 10.48 2.86
N ALA A 51 -2.18 10.53 1.57
CA ALA A 51 -1.03 11.24 1.03
C ALA A 51 -1.39 11.92 -0.29
N TYR A 52 -0.50 12.79 -0.74
CA TYR A 52 -0.59 13.46 -2.02
C TYR A 52 0.63 13.04 -2.84
N TRP A 53 0.38 12.46 -4.01
CA TRP A 53 1.40 11.93 -4.89
C TRP A 53 1.63 12.88 -6.07
N SER A 54 2.83 13.46 -6.16
CA SER A 54 3.27 14.25 -7.31
C SER A 54 3.75 13.30 -8.41
N GLN A 55 2.97 13.14 -9.47
CA GLN A 55 3.40 12.40 -10.66
C GLN A 55 4.14 13.35 -11.61
N GLU A 56 5.32 12.97 -12.09
CA GLU A 56 6.13 13.77 -13.03
C GLU A 56 5.35 14.20 -14.28
N THR A 57 4.37 13.40 -14.69
CA THR A 57 3.59 13.62 -15.91
C THR A 57 2.30 14.41 -15.71
N ALA A 58 1.82 14.58 -14.47
CA ALA A 58 0.45 15.04 -14.21
C ALA A 58 0.33 16.55 -13.91
N GLY A 59 1.42 17.27 -13.62
CA GLY A 59 1.40 18.68 -13.24
C GLY A 59 0.77 18.97 -11.86
N ASP A 60 -0.26 18.22 -11.48
CA ASP A 60 -1.01 18.32 -10.23
C ASP A 60 -0.78 17.10 -9.31
N GLU A 61 -0.91 17.32 -8.01
CA GLU A 61 -0.87 16.26 -6.99
C GLU A 61 -2.17 15.44 -6.99
N VAL A 62 -2.04 14.11 -6.90
CA VAL A 62 -3.18 13.20 -6.78
C VAL A 62 -3.30 12.70 -5.34
N SER A 63 -4.50 12.76 -4.75
CA SER A 63 -4.74 12.19 -3.43
C SER A 63 -4.75 10.66 -3.48
N VAL A 64 -3.95 10.03 -2.63
CA VAL A 64 -3.78 8.56 -2.55
C VAL A 64 -3.92 8.07 -1.11
N ALA A 65 -4.08 6.76 -0.95
CA ALA A 65 -3.97 6.08 0.34
C ALA A 65 -2.63 5.35 0.42
N VAL A 66 -1.88 5.57 1.50
CA VAL A 66 -0.59 4.93 1.75
C VAL A 66 -0.69 4.03 2.97
N LYS A 67 -0.64 2.72 2.75
CA LYS A 67 -0.59 1.73 3.83
C LYS A 67 0.85 1.46 4.21
N THR A 68 1.23 1.89 5.41
CA THR A 68 2.54 1.62 5.99
C THR A 68 2.50 0.38 6.86
N LEU A 69 3.34 -0.60 6.58
CA LEU A 69 3.45 -1.84 7.37
C LEU A 69 4.14 -1.54 8.70
N HIS A 70 3.68 -2.16 9.80
CA HIS A 70 4.34 -1.98 11.09
C HIS A 70 5.71 -2.67 11.12
N ARG A 71 6.71 -2.00 11.70
CA ARG A 71 8.12 -2.42 11.65
C ARG A 71 8.38 -3.79 12.29
N HIS A 72 7.63 -4.13 13.35
CA HIS A 72 7.77 -5.42 14.03
C HIS A 72 7.32 -6.61 13.16
N HIS A 73 6.59 -6.35 12.07
CA HIS A 73 6.23 -7.37 11.08
C HIS A 73 7.26 -7.53 9.96
N LEU A 74 8.27 -6.65 9.83
CA LEU A 74 9.21 -6.65 8.70
C LEU A 74 10.37 -7.65 8.88
N ALA A 75 10.00 -8.92 9.06
CA ALA A 75 10.91 -10.05 8.86
C ALA A 75 11.10 -10.33 7.36
N GLU A 76 12.16 -11.06 7.00
CA GLU A 76 12.48 -11.45 5.62
C GLU A 76 11.32 -12.18 4.92
N THR A 77 10.63 -13.07 5.63
CA THR A 77 9.44 -13.78 5.12
C THR A 77 8.29 -12.82 4.77
N THR A 78 8.04 -11.82 5.61
CA THR A 78 7.03 -10.79 5.36
C THR A 78 7.40 -9.94 4.16
N ILE A 79 8.67 -9.62 4.00
CA ILE A 79 9.15 -8.85 2.84
C ILE A 79 8.96 -9.66 1.55
N GLU A 80 9.26 -10.96 1.56
CA GLU A 80 9.01 -11.82 0.40
C GLU A 80 7.52 -11.99 0.09
N HIS A 81 6.68 -12.12 1.12
CA HIS A 81 5.22 -12.10 0.94
C HIS A 81 4.74 -10.79 0.34
N PHE A 82 5.26 -9.66 0.82
CA PHE A 82 4.95 -8.35 0.27
C PHE A 82 5.32 -8.26 -1.22
N LYS A 83 6.55 -8.65 -1.59
CA LYS A 83 7.00 -8.63 -3.00
C LYS A 83 6.07 -9.43 -3.89
N ARG A 84 5.69 -10.64 -3.46
CA ARG A 84 4.77 -11.52 -4.19
C ARG A 84 3.38 -10.90 -4.31
N SER A 85 2.80 -10.41 -3.22
CA SER A 85 1.50 -9.75 -3.23
C SER A 85 1.50 -8.53 -4.14
N MET A 86 2.51 -7.67 -4.07
CA MET A 86 2.61 -6.51 -4.96
C MET A 86 2.71 -6.91 -6.43
N LEU A 87 3.47 -7.96 -6.77
CA LEU A 87 3.52 -8.44 -8.16
C LEU A 87 2.14 -8.92 -8.65
N THR A 88 1.39 -9.63 -7.80
CA THR A 88 0.02 -10.04 -8.12
C THR A 88 -0.90 -8.83 -8.29
N GLU A 89 -0.96 -7.93 -7.32
CA GLU A 89 -1.83 -6.75 -7.35
C GLU A 89 -1.53 -5.85 -8.57
N LEU A 90 -0.25 -5.60 -8.86
CA LEU A 90 0.20 -4.80 -10.01
C LEU A 90 0.04 -5.52 -11.36
N SER A 91 -0.34 -6.81 -11.36
CA SER A 91 -0.68 -7.57 -12.58
C SER A 91 -2.16 -7.53 -12.91
N LEU A 92 -3.01 -7.16 -11.95
CA LEU A 92 -4.45 -7.08 -12.17
C LEU A 92 -4.79 -5.92 -13.12
N GLN A 93 -5.75 -6.17 -14.01
CA GLN A 93 -6.34 -5.09 -14.79
C GLN A 93 -7.19 -4.20 -13.88
N PRO A 94 -7.23 -2.87 -14.12
CA PRO A 94 -8.09 -1.98 -13.35
C PRO A 94 -9.54 -2.42 -13.40
N HIS A 95 -10.20 -2.47 -12.24
CA HIS A 95 -11.60 -2.87 -12.12
C HIS A 95 -12.33 -1.93 -11.15
N GLN A 96 -13.55 -1.52 -11.50
CA GLN A 96 -14.30 -0.49 -10.76
C GLN A 96 -14.57 -0.85 -9.29
N ASN A 97 -14.65 -2.14 -8.97
CA ASN A 97 -14.99 -2.62 -7.61
C ASN A 97 -13.79 -3.16 -6.81
N ILE A 98 -12.56 -2.93 -7.28
CA ILE A 98 -11.34 -3.38 -6.59
C ILE A 98 -10.44 -2.16 -6.40
N VAL A 99 -10.05 -1.90 -5.15
CA VAL A 99 -9.11 -0.82 -4.83
C VAL A 99 -7.77 -1.12 -5.49
N ARG A 100 -7.35 -0.24 -6.39
CA ARG A 100 -6.14 -0.41 -7.18
C ARG A 100 -4.88 -0.08 -6.39
N ALA A 101 -3.94 -1.02 -6.40
CA ALA A 101 -2.54 -0.73 -6.08
C ALA A 101 -1.91 0.09 -7.21
N LEU A 102 -1.35 1.24 -6.86
CA LEU A 102 -0.67 2.15 -7.79
C LEU A 102 0.84 1.92 -7.82
N GLY A 103 1.39 1.48 -6.69
CA GLY A 103 2.80 1.20 -6.54
C GLY A 103 3.18 0.92 -5.10
N TRP A 104 4.47 1.01 -4.81
CA TRP A 104 5.00 0.83 -3.47
C TRP A 104 6.14 1.80 -3.22
N ALA A 105 6.40 2.09 -1.95
CA ALA A 105 7.54 2.89 -1.53
C ALA A 105 8.22 2.23 -0.33
N ALA A 106 9.48 2.54 -0.12
CA ALA A 106 10.22 2.08 1.04
C ALA A 106 11.13 3.20 1.56
N ASP A 107 11.11 3.39 2.88
CA ASP A 107 12.10 4.21 3.56
C ASP A 107 13.18 3.30 4.12
N LEU A 108 14.31 3.21 3.39
CA LEU A 108 15.44 2.37 3.78
C LEU A 108 16.18 2.92 5.00
N ALA A 109 16.06 4.22 5.30
CA ALA A 109 16.74 4.83 6.44
C ALA A 109 16.11 4.38 7.76
N VAL A 110 14.79 4.21 7.78
CA VAL A 110 14.02 3.84 8.99
C VAL A 110 13.39 2.44 8.93
N GLY A 111 13.55 1.72 7.81
CA GLY A 111 12.97 0.40 7.59
C GLY A 111 11.45 0.43 7.51
N SER A 112 10.90 1.32 6.67
CA SER A 112 9.45 1.41 6.41
C SER A 112 9.11 0.83 5.04
N LEU A 113 8.02 0.10 4.96
CA LEU A 113 7.50 -0.45 3.70
C LEU A 113 6.06 -0.01 3.51
N MET A 114 5.74 0.49 2.32
CA MET A 114 4.50 1.18 2.02
C MET A 114 3.86 0.66 0.74
N VAL A 115 2.54 0.47 0.77
CA VAL A 115 1.72 0.27 -0.44
C VAL A 115 1.01 1.58 -0.75
N VAL A 116 1.12 2.03 -2.00
CA VAL A 116 0.41 3.23 -2.49
C VAL A 116 -0.80 2.76 -3.30
N MET A 117 -1.98 3.23 -2.94
CA MET A 117 -3.26 2.78 -3.47
C MET A 117 -4.13 3.99 -3.83
N GLU A 118 -5.15 3.78 -4.67
CA GLU A 118 -6.16 4.80 -4.86
C GLU A 118 -6.87 5.18 -3.55
N ARG A 119 -7.35 6.43 -3.45
CA ARG A 119 -8.08 6.91 -2.29
C ARG A 119 -9.58 6.71 -2.49
N CYS A 120 -10.21 5.93 -1.61
CA CYS A 120 -11.66 5.86 -1.49
C CYS A 120 -12.17 6.98 -0.58
N ALA A 121 -12.61 8.11 -1.16
CA ALA A 121 -13.06 9.27 -0.39
C ALA A 121 -14.31 9.02 0.47
N GLY A 122 -15.14 8.04 0.09
CA GLY A 122 -16.35 7.65 0.82
C GLY A 122 -16.12 6.84 2.10
N GLY A 123 -14.86 6.56 2.47
CA GLY A 123 -14.55 5.81 3.68
C GLY A 123 -14.80 4.30 3.53
N THR A 124 -15.00 3.63 4.67
CA THR A 124 -15.26 2.19 4.72
C THR A 124 -16.76 1.92 4.58
N LEU A 125 -17.10 0.73 4.05
CA LEU A 125 -18.49 0.28 4.03
C LEU A 125 -19.05 0.15 5.45
N GLU A 126 -18.26 -0.32 6.40
CA GLU A 126 -18.64 -0.44 7.81
C GLU A 126 -19.16 0.89 8.38
N ALA A 127 -18.38 1.98 8.25
CA ALA A 127 -18.80 3.30 8.72
C ALA A 127 -20.07 3.79 8.01
N ALA A 128 -20.17 3.56 6.70
CA ALA A 128 -21.36 3.95 5.96
C ALA A 128 -22.62 3.19 6.43
N LEU A 129 -22.48 1.90 6.75
CA LEU A 129 -23.58 1.09 7.30
C LEU A 129 -23.99 1.56 8.69
N GLU A 130 -23.02 1.90 9.54
CA GLU A 130 -23.27 2.47 10.87
C GLU A 130 -23.99 3.83 10.79
N ASP A 131 -23.65 4.66 9.80
CA ASP A 131 -24.32 5.93 9.49
C ASP A 131 -25.72 5.76 8.85
N GLY A 132 -26.18 4.51 8.70
CA GLY A 132 -27.52 4.21 8.21
C GLY A 132 -27.65 4.22 6.69
N LEU A 133 -26.56 3.99 5.95
CA LEU A 133 -26.61 3.81 4.50
C LEU A 133 -27.65 2.71 4.17
N PRO A 134 -28.73 3.04 3.43
CA PRO A 134 -29.75 2.06 3.09
C PRO A 134 -29.18 1.04 2.12
N VAL A 135 -28.97 -0.18 2.59
CA VAL A 135 -28.52 -1.29 1.73
C VAL A 135 -29.71 -1.81 0.94
N GLN A 136 -29.92 -1.23 -0.24
CA GLN A 136 -30.81 -1.83 -1.22
C GLN A 136 -30.07 -3.02 -1.84
N TRP A 137 -30.26 -4.22 -1.29
CA TRP A 137 -29.78 -5.47 -1.89
C TRP A 137 -30.62 -5.79 -3.14
N PRO A 138 -30.14 -5.61 -4.38
CA PRO A 138 -30.89 -5.99 -5.57
C PRO A 138 -30.25 -7.26 -6.10
N LEU A 139 -30.34 -8.34 -5.34
CA LEU A 139 -29.89 -9.65 -5.77
C LEU A 139 -30.99 -10.66 -5.45
N SER A 140 -32.04 -10.63 -6.27
CA SER A 140 -32.89 -11.79 -6.47
C SER A 140 -32.02 -12.87 -7.12
N TRP A 141 -31.42 -13.75 -6.32
CA TRP A 141 -30.82 -14.97 -6.84
C TRP A 141 -31.98 -15.84 -7.30
N LYS A 142 -32.29 -15.81 -8.60
CA LYS A 142 -33.05 -16.88 -9.22
C LYS A 142 -32.07 -18.04 -9.40
N LEU A 143 -32.08 -18.95 -8.43
CA LEU A 143 -31.60 -20.33 -8.63
C LEU A 143 -32.50 -21.03 -9.65
#